data_AF-A0AAD7WXR0-F1
#
_entry.id   AF-A0AAD7WXR0-F1
#
_cell.length_a   1.000
_cell.length_b   1.000
_cell.length_c   1.000
_cell.angle_alpha   90.00
_cell.angle_beta   90.00
_cell.angle_gamma   90.00
#
_symmetry.space_group_name_H-M   'P 1'
#
loop_
_entity.id
_entity.type
_entity.pdbx_description
1 polymer ?
#
loop_
_entity_poly.entity_id
_entity_poly.type
_entity_poly.pdbx_seq_one_letter_code
_entity_poly.pdbx_strand_id
1 'polypeptide(L)'
;MSMLVILLNCVTLGMFQPCEDIKCQSDWCIILQAFDDFIFAFFAVEMVFKMIALGIFGQKCYLGDTWNRLDFFIVMAGMMEYSLDGHNISLSAIRTVRVLRPLRAINRVPSMRILVTLLLDTLPMLGNVLLLCFFVFFIFGIVGVQLWAGLLRNRCFLEDNFKTMYNLSFLSPYYKHDEAEDNPFICSATRDNGMLRCHNVPRLRERGADCQLSMDYFSPAHYSLEGASKNGCINWNQYYNVCKAGELNPHKGAINFDNIGYAWIAIFQVGSFFMINLCLVVIATQFSETKQRENQLMQEQRARYLSNDSTLASFSEPGSCYEELLKYISHLYRKVKRRVSRLYSSWQNKRRKKVNPNGNGGGGGVGAAAVGVAAVA
;
A
#
# COMPACT_ATOMS: atom_id res chain seq x y z
N MET A 1 -12.70 17.61 -18.67
CA MET A 1 -11.85 18.43 -17.77
C MET A 1 -11.22 17.60 -16.67
N SER A 2 -11.99 16.89 -15.84
CA SER A 2 -11.47 16.04 -14.76
C SER A 2 -10.52 14.91 -15.24
N MET A 3 -10.78 14.28 -16.39
CA MET A 3 -9.91 13.22 -16.94
C MET A 3 -8.50 13.67 -17.33
N LEU A 4 -8.38 14.89 -17.86
CA LEU A 4 -7.09 15.43 -18.28
C LEU A 4 -6.23 15.79 -17.07
N VAL A 5 -6.84 16.31 -16.01
CA VAL A 5 -6.19 16.60 -14.71
C VAL A 5 -5.69 15.32 -14.04
N ILE A 6 -6.41 14.21 -14.18
CA ILE A 6 -6.02 12.91 -13.62
C ILE A 6 -4.83 12.33 -14.36
N LEU A 7 -4.84 12.35 -15.70
CA LEU A 7 -3.69 11.90 -16.49
C LEU A 7 -2.45 12.71 -16.16
N LEU A 8 -2.59 14.03 -16.01
CA LEU A 8 -1.51 14.90 -15.56
C LEU A 8 -1.03 14.55 -14.15
N ASN A 9 -1.93 14.26 -13.21
CA ASN A 9 -1.58 13.81 -11.85
C ASN A 9 -0.81 12.48 -11.85
N CYS A 10 -1.24 11.51 -12.66
CA CYS A 10 -0.56 10.22 -12.80
C CYS A 10 0.85 10.37 -13.38
N VAL A 11 1.03 11.25 -14.36
CA VAL A 11 2.35 11.55 -14.94
C VAL A 11 3.24 12.26 -13.93
N THR A 12 2.73 13.25 -13.20
CA THR A 12 3.52 13.95 -12.17
C THR A 12 3.92 13.04 -11.01
N LEU A 13 3.07 12.08 -10.63
CA LEU A 13 3.42 11.10 -9.61
C LEU A 13 4.41 10.04 -10.13
N GLY A 14 4.31 9.64 -11.39
CA GLY A 14 5.24 8.70 -12.02
C GLY A 14 6.64 9.29 -12.23
N MET A 15 6.75 10.62 -12.34
CA MET A 15 8.02 11.35 -12.44
C MET A 15 8.65 11.66 -11.08
N PHE A 16 8.01 11.29 -9.97
CA PHE A 16 8.54 11.55 -8.63
C PHE A 16 9.73 10.63 -8.31
N GLN A 17 10.89 11.21 -7.97
CA GLN A 17 12.14 10.48 -7.76
C GLN A 17 12.52 10.49 -6.26
N PRO A 18 12.18 9.43 -5.50
CA PRO A 18 12.26 9.45 -4.04
C PRO A 18 13.68 9.58 -3.46
N CYS A 19 14.72 9.29 -4.25
CA CYS A 19 16.12 9.32 -3.80
C CYS A 19 16.74 10.72 -3.80
N GLU A 20 16.19 11.67 -4.55
CA GLU A 20 16.79 13.01 -4.75
C GLU A 20 15.99 14.13 -4.02
N ASP A 21 14.73 13.86 -3.71
CA ASP A 21 13.75 14.86 -3.22
C ASP A 21 13.59 14.91 -1.68
N ILE A 22 14.48 14.29 -0.90
CA ILE A 22 14.42 14.30 0.59
C ILE A 22 14.45 15.73 1.16
N LYS A 23 15.13 16.64 0.45
CA LYS A 23 15.05 18.08 0.64
C LYS A 23 14.81 18.67 -0.74
N CYS A 24 13.55 18.84 -1.19
CA CYS A 24 13.20 19.47 -2.48
C CYS A 24 14.03 20.75 -2.70
N GLN A 25 15.18 20.62 -3.37
CA GLN A 25 16.08 21.73 -3.70
C GLN A 25 16.15 21.94 -5.21
N SER A 26 15.73 20.95 -6.01
CA SER A 26 15.67 21.06 -7.45
C SER A 26 14.41 21.84 -7.88
N ASP A 27 14.55 22.67 -8.91
CA ASP A 27 13.42 23.43 -9.49
C ASP A 27 12.30 22.52 -9.99
N TRP A 28 12.67 21.32 -10.47
CA TRP A 28 11.72 20.29 -10.88
C TRP A 28 10.83 19.81 -9.72
N CYS A 29 11.39 19.58 -8.52
CA CYS A 29 10.64 19.20 -7.32
C CYS A 29 9.62 20.27 -6.94
N ILE A 30 10.02 21.55 -7.01
CA ILE A 30 9.16 22.69 -6.67
C ILE A 30 7.98 22.80 -7.66
N ILE A 31 8.23 22.66 -8.96
CA ILE A 31 7.18 22.71 -9.98
C ILE A 31 6.20 21.54 -9.83
N LEU A 32 6.72 20.32 -9.60
CA LEU A 32 5.91 19.13 -9.36
C LEU A 32 5.03 19.28 -8.11
N GLN A 33 5.59 19.80 -7.03
CA GLN A 33 4.86 20.04 -5.79
C GLN A 33 3.77 21.11 -5.96
N ALA A 34 4.07 22.22 -6.64
CA ALA A 34 3.08 23.26 -6.95
C ALA A 34 1.90 22.72 -7.77
N PHE A 35 2.19 21.82 -8.73
CA PHE A 35 1.15 21.20 -9.55
C PHE A 35 0.27 20.24 -8.75
N ASP A 36 0.86 19.44 -7.86
CA ASP A 36 0.11 18.53 -7.00
C ASP A 36 -0.74 19.28 -5.95
N ASP A 37 -0.24 20.39 -5.40
CA ASP A 37 -0.99 21.28 -4.51
C ASP A 37 -2.17 21.94 -5.23
N PHE A 38 -1.98 22.38 -6.48
CA PHE A 38 -3.07 22.91 -7.31
C PHE A 38 -4.16 21.86 -7.56
N ILE A 39 -3.76 20.63 -7.89
CA ILE A 39 -4.68 19.51 -8.09
C ILE A 39 -5.43 19.19 -6.80
N PHE A 40 -4.73 19.16 -5.67
CA PHE A 40 -5.34 18.92 -4.37
C PHE A 40 -6.41 19.97 -4.07
N ALA A 41 -6.08 21.26 -4.25
CA ALA A 41 -7.02 22.36 -4.03
C ALA A 41 -8.26 22.26 -4.94
N PHE A 42 -8.08 21.96 -6.22
CA PHE A 42 -9.18 21.75 -7.16
C PHE A 42 -10.13 20.64 -6.68
N PHE A 43 -9.59 19.52 -6.23
CA PHE A 43 -10.41 18.40 -5.73
C PHE A 43 -11.07 18.68 -4.38
N ALA A 44 -10.40 19.37 -3.47
CA ALA A 44 -11.00 19.81 -2.21
C ALA A 44 -12.21 20.72 -2.47
N VAL A 45 -12.09 21.67 -3.40
CA VAL A 45 -13.19 22.55 -3.79
C VAL A 45 -14.33 21.77 -4.45
N GLU A 46 -14.03 20.84 -5.36
CA GLU A 46 -15.06 19.97 -5.96
C GLU A 46 -15.80 19.14 -4.90
N MET A 47 -15.09 18.63 -3.90
CA MET A 47 -15.67 17.88 -2.78
C MET A 47 -16.63 18.75 -1.96
N VAL A 48 -16.24 19.98 -1.63
CA VAL A 48 -17.11 20.94 -0.93
C VAL A 48 -18.39 21.22 -1.73
N PHE A 49 -18.27 21.42 -3.05
CA PHE A 49 -19.44 21.61 -3.91
C PHE A 49 -20.38 20.39 -3.93
N LYS A 50 -19.83 19.16 -3.98
CA LYS A 50 -20.63 17.92 -3.89
C LYS A 50 -21.34 17.81 -2.54
N MET A 51 -20.66 18.16 -1.46
CA MET A 51 -21.21 18.11 -0.10
C MET A 51 -22.37 19.10 0.08
N ILE A 52 -22.27 20.29 -0.51
CA ILE A 52 -23.34 21.31 -0.51
C ILE A 52 -24.53 20.87 -1.39
N ALA A 53 -24.26 20.25 -2.54
CA ALA A 53 -25.30 19.86 -3.51
C ALA A 53 -26.11 18.63 -3.07
N LEU A 54 -25.43 17.61 -2.52
CA LEU A 54 -26.03 16.31 -2.15
C LEU A 54 -26.49 16.25 -0.68
N GLY A 55 -26.02 17.19 0.16
CA GLY A 55 -26.23 17.17 1.60
C GLY A 55 -25.30 16.18 2.33
N ILE A 56 -25.14 16.40 3.64
CA ILE A 56 -24.16 15.67 4.48
C ILE A 56 -24.74 14.35 5.03
N PHE A 57 -26.01 14.34 5.45
CA PHE A 57 -26.64 13.19 6.13
C PHE A 57 -27.94 12.76 5.43
N GLY A 58 -27.99 11.49 4.99
CA GLY A 58 -29.15 10.83 4.37
C GLY A 58 -28.78 9.64 3.46
N GLN A 59 -29.73 8.74 3.16
CA GLN A 59 -29.51 7.51 2.37
C GLN A 59 -29.01 7.75 0.92
N LYS A 60 -29.28 8.94 0.35
CA LYS A 60 -28.77 9.37 -0.97
C LYS A 60 -27.79 10.54 -0.88
N CYS A 61 -27.26 10.81 0.32
CA CYS A 61 -26.33 11.90 0.58
C CYS A 61 -24.88 11.48 0.34
N TYR A 62 -23.96 12.45 0.39
CA TYR A 62 -22.57 12.27 0.00
C TYR A 62 -21.86 11.10 0.70
N LEU A 63 -22.15 10.85 1.99
CA LEU A 63 -21.54 9.77 2.78
C LEU A 63 -22.14 8.38 2.55
N GLY A 64 -23.25 8.26 1.81
CA GLY A 64 -23.88 6.98 1.50
C GLY A 64 -23.15 6.19 0.40
N ASP A 65 -22.37 6.87 -0.45
CA ASP A 65 -21.58 6.26 -1.52
C ASP A 65 -20.16 5.95 -1.00
N THR A 66 -19.76 4.68 -1.09
CA THR A 66 -18.45 4.18 -0.63
C THR A 66 -17.29 4.92 -1.30
N TRP A 67 -17.47 5.29 -2.57
CA TRP A 67 -16.48 6.00 -3.36
C TRP A 67 -16.29 7.45 -2.90
N ASN A 68 -17.39 8.13 -2.56
CA ASN A 68 -17.32 9.49 -2.00
C ASN A 68 -16.75 9.49 -0.57
N ARG A 69 -16.99 8.43 0.21
CA ARG A 69 -16.36 8.23 1.52
C ARG A 69 -14.84 8.07 1.42
N LEU A 70 -14.36 7.35 0.40
CA LEU A 70 -12.93 7.24 0.09
C LEU A 70 -12.34 8.59 -0.35
N ASP A 71 -13.02 9.33 -1.22
CA ASP A 71 -12.58 10.68 -1.66
C ASP A 71 -12.43 11.64 -0.46
N PHE A 72 -13.40 11.64 0.44
CA PHE A 72 -13.36 12.41 1.69
C PHE A 72 -12.16 12.04 2.56
N PHE A 73 -11.90 10.75 2.77
CA PHE A 73 -10.78 10.28 3.58
C PHE A 73 -9.44 10.79 3.01
N ILE A 74 -9.24 10.69 1.69
CA ILE A 74 -7.98 11.13 1.06
C ILE A 74 -7.82 12.66 1.13
N VAL A 75 -8.91 13.44 1.00
CA VAL A 75 -8.84 14.91 1.16
C VAL A 75 -8.51 15.30 2.59
N MET A 76 -9.15 14.67 3.58
CA MET A 76 -8.85 14.93 5.00
C MET A 76 -7.43 14.54 5.38
N ALA A 77 -6.93 13.41 4.89
CA ALA A 77 -5.56 12.97 5.15
C ALA A 77 -4.52 13.94 4.53
N GLY A 78 -4.79 14.47 3.33
CA GLY A 78 -3.95 15.50 2.72
C GLY A 78 -4.02 16.87 3.43
N MET A 79 -5.20 17.25 3.95
CA MET A 79 -5.34 18.47 4.76
C MET A 79 -4.58 18.37 6.08
N MET A 80 -4.58 17.18 6.69
CA MET A 80 -3.80 16.89 7.90
C MET A 80 -2.30 17.02 7.65
N GLU A 81 -1.83 16.54 6.51
CA GLU A 81 -0.43 16.71 6.08
C GLU A 81 -0.04 18.19 5.93
N TYR A 82 -0.86 18.99 5.24
CA TYR A 82 -0.60 20.43 5.04
C TYR A 82 -0.57 21.20 6.37
N SER A 83 -1.44 20.84 7.31
CA SER A 83 -1.52 21.49 8.62
C SER A 83 -0.29 21.22 9.50
N LEU A 84 0.34 20.05 9.35
CA LEU A 84 1.52 19.67 10.13
C LEU A 84 2.80 20.30 9.59
N ASP A 85 2.90 20.47 8.28
CA ASP A 85 4.04 21.17 7.64
C ASP A 85 4.10 22.64 8.09
N GLY A 86 2.94 23.28 8.31
CA GLY A 86 2.83 24.64 8.84
C GLY A 86 3.30 24.81 10.30
N HIS A 87 3.35 23.72 11.08
CA HIS A 87 3.79 23.74 12.49
C HIS A 87 5.22 23.21 12.70
N ASN A 88 5.98 22.92 11.63
CA ASN A 88 7.35 22.35 11.66
C ASN A 88 7.48 20.99 12.38
N ILE A 89 6.37 20.30 12.65
CA ILE A 89 6.37 18.96 13.27
C ILE A 89 6.35 17.94 12.13
N SER A 90 7.52 17.59 11.61
CA SER A 90 7.64 16.67 10.47
C SER A 90 7.62 15.20 10.92
N LEU A 91 6.44 14.58 10.89
CA LEU A 91 6.32 13.13 11.01
C LEU A 91 6.60 12.48 9.65
N SER A 92 7.77 11.86 9.46
CA SER A 92 8.14 11.22 8.18
C SER A 92 7.08 10.23 7.67
N ALA A 93 6.34 9.59 8.58
CA ALA A 93 5.26 8.66 8.25
C ALA A 93 4.09 9.33 7.51
N ILE A 94 3.76 10.59 7.78
CA ILE A 94 2.60 11.25 7.15
C ILE A 94 2.82 11.51 5.66
N ARG A 95 4.08 11.64 5.24
CA ARG A 95 4.46 11.79 3.83
C ARG A 95 4.07 10.57 2.98
N THR A 96 3.90 9.39 3.60
CA THR A 96 3.43 8.17 2.90
C THR A 96 1.98 8.27 2.46
N VAL A 97 1.16 9.14 3.07
CA VAL A 97 -0.24 9.41 2.67
C VAL A 97 -0.32 9.91 1.23
N ARG A 98 0.74 10.54 0.70
CA ARG A 98 0.83 10.98 -0.70
C ARG A 98 0.62 9.82 -1.69
N VAL A 99 0.98 8.58 -1.31
CA VAL A 99 0.78 7.36 -2.13
C VAL A 99 -0.71 7.07 -2.37
N LEU A 100 -1.61 7.61 -1.54
CA LEU A 100 -3.06 7.45 -1.71
C LEU A 100 -3.67 8.44 -2.72
N ARG A 101 -2.96 9.53 -3.08
CA ARG A 101 -3.44 10.56 -4.03
C ARG A 101 -3.89 9.97 -5.38
N PRO A 102 -3.16 9.03 -6.03
CA PRO A 102 -3.60 8.43 -7.29
C PRO A 102 -4.88 7.57 -7.16
N LEU A 103 -5.27 7.11 -5.96
CA LEU A 103 -6.54 6.39 -5.78
C LEU A 103 -7.76 7.27 -6.10
N ARG A 104 -7.64 8.60 -6.02
CA ARG A 104 -8.69 9.54 -6.45
C ARG A 104 -9.00 9.42 -7.94
N ALA A 105 -8.06 8.96 -8.76
CA ALA A 105 -8.25 8.70 -10.19
C ALA A 105 -9.29 7.59 -10.44
N ILE A 106 -9.27 6.54 -9.61
CA ILE A 106 -10.20 5.41 -9.69
C ILE A 106 -11.63 5.91 -9.55
N ASN A 107 -11.86 6.85 -8.62
CA ASN A 107 -13.14 7.50 -8.42
C ASN A 107 -13.65 8.29 -9.62
N ARG A 108 -12.83 8.59 -10.61
CA ARG A 108 -13.26 9.42 -11.74
C ARG A 108 -13.51 8.59 -12.96
N VAL A 109 -12.74 7.52 -13.14
CA VAL A 109 -12.84 6.61 -14.29
C VAL A 109 -13.87 5.51 -13.98
N PRO A 110 -15.08 5.57 -14.59
CA PRO A 110 -16.12 4.58 -14.32
C PRO A 110 -15.67 3.15 -14.64
N SER A 111 -14.86 2.96 -15.69
CA SER A 111 -14.30 1.65 -16.04
C SER A 111 -13.42 1.06 -14.94
N MET A 112 -12.62 1.89 -14.25
CA MET A 112 -11.77 1.44 -13.12
C MET A 112 -12.62 1.12 -11.89
N ARG A 113 -13.66 1.91 -11.61
CA ARG A 113 -14.60 1.62 -10.51
C ARG A 113 -15.27 0.25 -10.70
N ILE A 114 -15.72 -0.04 -11.92
CA ILE A 114 -16.35 -1.33 -12.24
C ILE A 114 -15.36 -2.46 -11.97
N LEU A 115 -14.12 -2.36 -12.47
CA LEU A 115 -13.10 -3.38 -12.26
C LEU A 115 -12.79 -3.63 -10.78
N VAL A 116 -12.60 -2.57 -9.99
CA VAL A 116 -12.30 -2.70 -8.55
C VAL A 116 -13.50 -3.25 -7.78
N THR A 117 -14.73 -2.83 -8.13
CA THR A 117 -15.94 -3.35 -7.49
C THR A 117 -16.07 -4.85 -7.74
N LEU A 118 -15.90 -5.30 -8.99
CA LEU A 118 -15.91 -6.72 -9.35
C LEU A 118 -14.84 -7.50 -8.58
N LEU A 119 -13.63 -6.94 -8.44
CA LEU A 119 -12.57 -7.57 -7.65
C LEU A 119 -13.00 -7.71 -6.18
N LEU A 120 -13.49 -6.64 -5.56
CA LEU A 120 -13.96 -6.66 -4.17
C LEU A 120 -15.13 -7.63 -3.95
N ASP A 121 -16.03 -7.76 -4.92
CA ASP A 121 -17.16 -8.70 -4.86
C ASP A 121 -16.71 -10.17 -4.90
N THR A 122 -15.55 -10.46 -5.49
CA THR A 122 -14.97 -11.83 -5.49
C THR A 122 -14.16 -12.17 -4.24
N LEU A 123 -13.66 -11.17 -3.49
CA LEU A 123 -12.91 -11.38 -2.24
C LEU A 123 -13.62 -12.26 -1.19
N PRO A 124 -14.93 -12.10 -0.89
CA PRO A 124 -15.58 -12.93 0.12
C PRO A 124 -15.56 -14.42 -0.22
N MET A 125 -15.60 -14.79 -1.50
CA MET A 125 -15.48 -16.19 -1.94
C MET A 125 -14.07 -16.75 -1.69
N LEU A 126 -13.05 -15.91 -1.86
CA LEU A 126 -11.65 -16.26 -1.56
C LEU A 126 -11.37 -16.35 -0.05
N GLY A 127 -12.17 -15.71 0.79
CA GLY A 127 -11.98 -15.69 2.25
C GLY A 127 -11.91 -17.08 2.87
N ASN A 128 -12.77 -18.01 2.44
CA ASN A 128 -12.79 -19.39 2.96
C ASN A 128 -11.50 -20.14 2.62
N VAL A 129 -10.97 -19.94 1.42
CA VAL A 129 -9.72 -20.54 0.94
C VAL A 129 -8.52 -19.97 1.69
N LEU A 130 -8.48 -18.65 1.84
CA LEU A 130 -7.43 -17.97 2.60
C LEU A 130 -7.41 -18.42 4.06
N LEU A 131 -8.58 -18.65 4.67
CA LEU A 131 -8.69 -19.18 6.02
C LEU A 131 -8.11 -20.61 6.11
N LEU A 132 -8.42 -21.50 5.17
CA LEU A 132 -7.82 -22.84 5.12
C LEU A 132 -6.29 -22.76 4.93
N CYS A 133 -5.83 -21.92 4.01
CA CYS A 133 -4.40 -21.69 3.76
C CYS A 133 -3.69 -21.16 5.02
N PHE A 134 -4.33 -20.25 5.75
CA PHE A 134 -3.83 -19.74 7.03
C PHE A 134 -3.67 -20.85 8.07
N PHE A 135 -4.64 -21.75 8.22
CA PHE A 135 -4.51 -22.89 9.14
C PHE A 135 -3.34 -23.81 8.77
N VAL A 136 -3.15 -24.08 7.48
CA VAL A 136 -2.03 -24.89 7.00
C VAL A 136 -0.70 -24.23 7.34
N PHE A 137 -0.54 -22.94 7.05
CA PHE A 137 0.67 -22.18 7.42
C PHE A 137 0.87 -22.10 8.93
N PHE A 138 -0.21 -22.01 9.71
CA PHE A 138 -0.14 -22.02 11.16
C PHE A 138 0.42 -23.34 11.69
N ILE A 139 -0.13 -24.47 11.24
CA ILE A 139 0.32 -25.81 11.67
C ILE A 139 1.79 -26.03 11.29
N PHE A 140 2.15 -25.81 10.03
CA PHE A 140 3.54 -25.96 9.59
C PHE A 140 4.48 -24.97 10.27
N GLY A 141 4.02 -23.75 10.56
CA GLY A 141 4.76 -22.75 11.32
C GLY A 141 5.08 -23.23 12.74
N ILE A 142 4.10 -23.78 13.47
CA ILE A 142 4.31 -24.32 14.82
C ILE A 142 5.27 -25.51 14.78
N VAL A 143 5.08 -26.44 13.84
CA VAL A 143 6.00 -27.57 13.66
C VAL A 143 7.41 -27.07 13.38
N GLY A 144 7.57 -26.08 12.50
CA GLY A 144 8.88 -25.53 12.15
C GLY A 144 9.59 -24.84 13.32
N VAL A 145 8.86 -24.06 14.12
CA VAL A 145 9.41 -23.44 15.34
C VAL A 145 9.84 -24.50 16.35
N GLN A 146 9.03 -25.55 16.56
CA GLN A 146 9.36 -26.60 17.53
C GLN A 146 10.56 -27.46 17.11
N LEU A 147 10.76 -27.66 15.80
CA LEU A 147 11.87 -28.48 15.29
C LEU A 147 13.17 -27.70 15.08
N TRP A 148 13.09 -26.43 14.67
CA TRP A 148 14.26 -25.70 14.15
C TRP A 148 14.56 -24.36 14.81
N ALA A 149 13.88 -24.01 15.92
CA ALA A 149 14.22 -22.79 16.67
C ALA A 149 15.70 -22.77 17.08
N GLY A 150 16.38 -21.66 16.77
CA GLY A 150 17.79 -21.44 17.11
C GLY A 150 18.81 -22.24 16.29
N LEU A 151 18.43 -23.31 15.59
CA LEU A 151 19.38 -24.18 14.90
C LEU A 151 20.09 -23.49 13.73
N LEU A 152 19.41 -22.58 13.03
CA LEU A 152 20.00 -21.85 11.89
C LEU A 152 21.07 -20.83 12.33
N ARG A 153 21.19 -20.55 13.62
CA ARG A 153 22.27 -19.71 14.18
C ARG A 153 23.57 -20.47 14.39
N ASN A 154 23.55 -21.80 14.34
CA ASN A 154 24.72 -22.61 14.67
C ASN A 154 25.87 -22.38 13.69
N ARG A 155 27.06 -22.10 14.23
CA ARG A 155 28.32 -21.91 13.49
C ARG A 155 29.43 -22.67 14.21
N CYS A 156 30.52 -22.94 13.48
CA CYS A 156 31.72 -23.53 14.06
C CYS A 156 32.62 -22.42 14.60
N PHE A 157 32.82 -22.41 15.91
CA PHE A 157 33.67 -21.49 16.65
C PHE A 157 35.02 -22.13 16.96
N LEU A 158 36.02 -21.27 17.16
CA LEU A 158 37.27 -21.67 17.82
C LEU A 158 37.00 -21.90 19.30
N GLU A 159 37.79 -22.78 19.90
CA GLU A 159 37.81 -22.95 21.34
C GLU A 159 38.45 -21.71 22.01
N ASP A 160 37.78 -21.17 23.04
CA ASP A 160 38.19 -19.90 23.68
C ASP A 160 39.60 -19.98 24.27
N ASN A 161 39.93 -21.10 24.91
CA ASN A 161 41.26 -21.37 25.48
C ASN A 161 42.36 -21.33 24.42
N PHE A 162 42.07 -21.85 23.23
CA PHE A 162 43.00 -21.89 22.10
C PHE A 162 43.26 -20.49 21.56
N LYS A 163 42.22 -19.64 21.48
CA LYS A 163 42.35 -18.24 21.05
C LYS A 163 43.22 -17.43 22.02
N THR A 164 43.02 -17.58 23.33
CA THR A 164 43.75 -16.83 24.35
C THR A 164 45.20 -17.28 24.50
N MET A 165 45.48 -18.58 24.37
CA MET A 165 46.82 -19.13 24.57
C MET A 165 47.82 -18.68 23.48
N TYR A 166 47.34 -18.46 22.26
CA TYR A 166 48.19 -18.15 21.10
C TYR A 166 47.96 -16.76 20.50
N ASN A 167 47.16 -15.90 21.16
CA ASN A 167 46.83 -14.54 20.69
C ASN A 167 46.39 -14.50 19.20
N LEU A 168 45.47 -15.39 18.84
CA LEU A 168 44.94 -15.54 17.47
C LEU A 168 43.89 -14.48 17.13
N SER A 169 44.20 -13.21 17.38
CA SER A 169 43.28 -12.08 17.18
C SER A 169 42.99 -11.78 15.70
N PHE A 170 43.81 -12.31 14.78
CA PHE A 170 43.64 -12.13 13.33
C PHE A 170 42.57 -13.05 12.72
N LEU A 171 42.19 -14.14 13.40
CA LEU A 171 41.11 -15.01 12.94
C LEU A 171 39.74 -14.50 13.40
N SER A 172 38.72 -14.72 12.58
CA SER A 172 37.34 -14.53 13.01
C SER A 172 36.98 -15.54 14.13
N PRO A 173 36.09 -15.16 15.07
CA PRO A 173 35.68 -16.07 16.16
C PRO A 173 35.02 -17.37 15.69
N TYR A 174 34.40 -17.33 14.51
CA TYR A 174 33.73 -18.45 13.87
C TYR A 174 34.12 -18.54 12.40
N TYR A 175 33.92 -19.71 11.81
CA TYR A 175 34.27 -19.98 10.42
C TYR A 175 33.40 -19.15 9.47
N LYS A 176 34.04 -18.33 8.64
CA LYS A 176 33.41 -17.54 7.58
C LYS A 176 33.87 -18.08 6.23
N HIS A 177 32.92 -18.45 5.39
CA HIS A 177 33.17 -18.72 3.98
C HIS A 177 33.36 -17.40 3.22
N ASP A 178 34.07 -17.37 2.09
CA ASP A 178 34.28 -16.15 1.30
C ASP A 178 32.96 -15.55 0.76
N GLU A 179 31.89 -16.35 0.76
CA GLU A 179 30.49 -15.98 0.45
C GLU A 179 29.56 -16.11 1.67
N ALA A 180 30.06 -15.87 2.89
CA ALA A 180 29.37 -16.15 4.16
C ALA A 180 27.98 -15.49 4.34
N GLU A 181 27.65 -14.46 3.55
CA GLU A 181 26.40 -13.70 3.70
C GLU A 181 25.21 -14.40 3.01
N ASP A 182 25.46 -15.08 1.89
CA ASP A 182 24.40 -15.77 1.13
C ASP A 182 24.25 -17.23 1.53
N ASN A 183 25.35 -17.95 1.80
CA ASN A 183 25.32 -19.37 2.18
C ASN A 183 26.27 -19.67 3.36
N PRO A 184 25.84 -19.41 4.61
CA PRO A 184 26.67 -19.70 5.78
C PRO A 184 26.79 -21.20 6.03
N PHE A 185 27.95 -21.64 6.53
CA PHE A 185 28.14 -23.01 7.00
C PHE A 185 27.44 -23.21 8.35
N ILE A 186 26.33 -23.98 8.34
CA ILE A 186 25.54 -24.29 9.53
C ILE A 186 25.94 -25.67 10.04
N CYS A 187 26.41 -25.74 11.28
CA CYS A 187 26.79 -26.99 11.91
C CYS A 187 25.65 -27.59 12.73
N SER A 188 25.67 -28.92 12.85
CA SER A 188 24.85 -29.66 13.80
C SER A 188 25.59 -29.89 15.11
N ALA A 189 24.88 -29.73 16.22
CA ALA A 189 25.41 -30.09 17.53
C ALA A 189 25.54 -31.62 17.62
N THR A 190 26.36 -32.12 18.55
CA THR A 190 26.56 -33.56 18.75
C THR A 190 25.28 -34.30 19.16
N ARG A 191 24.29 -33.58 19.66
CA ARG A 191 22.96 -34.10 20.04
C ARG A 191 22.02 -34.27 18.85
N ASP A 192 22.30 -33.59 17.73
CA ASP A 192 21.44 -33.57 16.56
C ASP A 192 22.02 -34.45 15.44
N ASN A 193 21.13 -35.11 14.69
CA ASN A 193 21.50 -35.96 13.56
C ASN A 193 21.65 -35.15 12.26
N GLY A 194 22.35 -34.02 12.31
CA GLY A 194 22.54 -33.17 11.13
C GLY A 194 23.62 -33.68 10.16
N MET A 195 23.50 -33.29 8.89
CA MET A 195 24.41 -33.71 7.81
C MET A 195 25.80 -33.05 7.87
N LEU A 196 25.86 -31.83 8.40
CA LEU A 196 27.09 -31.04 8.46
C LEU A 196 27.58 -30.94 9.91
N ARG A 197 28.82 -31.33 10.13
CA ARG A 197 29.53 -31.14 11.41
C ARG A 197 30.73 -30.24 11.20
N CYS A 198 31.29 -29.72 12.29
CA CYS A 198 32.48 -28.86 12.21
C CYS A 198 33.72 -29.57 11.65
N HIS A 199 33.76 -30.90 11.69
CA HIS A 199 34.80 -31.69 11.02
C HIS A 199 34.68 -31.68 9.49
N ASN A 200 33.53 -31.31 8.93
CA ASN A 200 33.30 -31.19 7.50
C ASN A 200 33.66 -29.81 6.94
N VAL A 201 34.22 -28.91 7.76
CA VAL A 201 34.68 -27.60 7.30
C VAL A 201 35.81 -27.81 6.27
N PRO A 202 35.69 -27.23 5.06
CA PRO A 202 36.70 -27.40 4.03
C PRO A 202 38.03 -26.77 4.45
N ARG A 203 39.13 -27.35 3.97
CA ARG A 203 40.47 -26.85 4.24
C ARG A 203 40.64 -25.44 3.68
N LEU A 204 41.45 -24.64 4.36
CA LEU A 204 41.78 -23.29 3.89
C LEU A 204 42.49 -23.40 2.54
N ARG A 205 42.05 -22.61 1.56
CA ARG A 205 42.63 -22.60 0.22
C ARG A 205 43.27 -21.25 -0.04
N GLU A 206 44.57 -21.24 -0.27
CA GLU A 206 45.35 -20.02 -0.53
C GLU A 206 46.00 -20.14 -1.91
N ARG A 207 45.83 -19.12 -2.77
CA ARG A 207 46.35 -19.12 -4.17
C ARG A 207 45.93 -20.34 -5.02
N GLY A 208 44.77 -20.94 -4.71
CA GLY A 208 44.24 -22.09 -5.43
C GLY A 208 44.77 -23.46 -4.97
N ALA A 209 45.64 -23.51 -3.94
CA ALA A 209 46.11 -24.75 -3.33
C ALA A 209 45.60 -24.90 -1.89
N ASP A 210 45.33 -26.13 -1.45
CA ASP A 210 44.86 -26.41 -0.10
C ASP A 210 46.02 -26.35 0.90
N CYS A 211 45.83 -25.60 1.98
CA CYS A 211 46.76 -25.57 3.10
C CYS A 211 46.76 -26.93 3.81
N GLN A 212 47.95 -27.46 4.10
CA GLN A 212 48.12 -28.77 4.74
C GLN A 212 48.89 -28.71 6.06
N LEU A 213 49.55 -27.59 6.36
CA LEU A 213 50.37 -27.47 7.56
C LEU A 213 49.50 -27.32 8.81
N SER A 214 49.94 -27.93 9.91
CA SER A 214 49.39 -27.73 11.25
C SER A 214 49.99 -26.47 11.89
N MET A 215 49.40 -26.07 13.01
CA MET A 215 49.89 -24.97 13.83
C MET A 215 51.29 -25.22 14.44
N ASP A 216 51.79 -26.46 14.46
CA ASP A 216 53.11 -26.78 15.05
C ASP A 216 54.27 -26.02 14.38
N TYR A 217 54.04 -25.51 13.17
CA TYR A 217 54.97 -24.69 12.39
C TYR A 217 54.81 -23.18 12.65
N PHE A 218 53.84 -22.78 13.47
CA PHE A 218 53.57 -21.38 13.83
C PHE A 218 54.37 -20.98 15.06
N SER A 219 55.30 -20.03 14.91
CA SER A 219 56.02 -19.42 16.04
C SER A 219 55.35 -18.10 16.43
N PRO A 220 54.68 -18.02 17.60
CA PRO A 220 54.01 -16.79 18.05
C PRO A 220 54.98 -15.63 18.32
N ALA A 221 56.26 -15.93 18.55
CA ALA A 221 57.28 -14.93 18.90
C ALA A 221 57.74 -14.07 17.71
N HIS A 222 57.62 -14.58 16.49
CA HIS A 222 58.14 -13.90 15.28
C HIS A 222 57.10 -13.72 14.16
N TYR A 223 55.84 -14.11 14.38
CA TYR A 223 54.80 -14.18 13.33
C TYR A 223 55.33 -14.86 12.04
N SER A 224 56.24 -15.82 12.19
CA SER A 224 56.95 -16.47 11.10
C SER A 224 56.64 -17.96 11.10
N LEU A 225 56.60 -18.53 9.89
CA LEU A 225 56.35 -19.94 9.65
C LEU A 225 57.70 -20.66 9.62
N GLU A 226 58.14 -21.21 10.75
CA GLU A 226 59.42 -21.90 10.85
C GLU A 226 59.35 -23.23 10.09
N GLY A 227 60.27 -23.44 9.15
CA GLY A 227 60.38 -24.72 8.42
C GLY A 227 59.37 -24.95 7.29
N ALA A 228 58.53 -23.96 6.95
CA ALA A 228 57.70 -24.08 5.77
C ALA A 228 58.48 -23.80 4.49
N SER A 229 58.34 -24.72 3.53
CA SER A 229 58.62 -24.44 2.11
C SER A 229 57.97 -23.10 1.73
N LYS A 230 58.59 -22.33 0.81
CA LYS A 230 58.13 -20.99 0.36
C LYS A 230 56.65 -20.90 -0.06
N ASN A 231 55.95 -22.04 -0.18
CA ASN A 231 54.56 -22.18 -0.61
C ASN A 231 53.64 -22.89 0.42
N GLY A 232 54.10 -23.19 1.63
CA GLY A 232 53.28 -23.84 2.65
C GLY A 232 52.44 -22.84 3.44
N CYS A 233 51.13 -23.07 3.55
CA CYS A 233 50.23 -22.31 4.42
C CYS A 233 49.62 -23.21 5.51
N ILE A 234 49.30 -22.63 6.67
CA ILE A 234 48.64 -23.33 7.78
C ILE A 234 47.15 -23.44 7.50
N ASN A 235 46.61 -24.64 7.67
CA ASN A 235 45.17 -24.85 7.61
C ASN A 235 44.51 -24.44 8.93
N TRP A 236 44.17 -23.16 9.07
CA TRP A 236 43.46 -22.69 10.27
C TRP A 236 42.04 -23.24 10.41
N ASN A 237 41.41 -23.64 9.29
CA ASN A 237 40.03 -24.11 9.28
C ASN A 237 39.80 -25.38 10.13
N GLN A 238 40.85 -26.17 10.35
CA GLN A 238 40.77 -27.40 11.16
C GLN A 238 40.49 -27.16 12.65
N TYR A 239 40.73 -25.95 13.15
CA TYR A 239 40.58 -25.60 14.56
C TYR A 239 39.17 -25.06 14.91
N TYR A 240 38.30 -24.86 13.92
CA TYR A 240 36.88 -24.54 14.16
C TYR A 240 36.11 -25.83 14.43
N ASN A 241 36.18 -26.36 15.65
CA ASN A 241 35.58 -27.66 16.02
C ASN A 241 34.35 -27.53 16.95
N VAL A 242 34.10 -26.36 17.52
CA VAL A 242 33.01 -26.15 18.49
C VAL A 242 31.75 -25.63 17.80
N CYS A 243 30.70 -26.43 17.71
CA CYS A 243 29.42 -25.97 17.19
C CYS A 243 28.59 -25.25 18.27
N LYS A 244 28.33 -23.95 18.10
CA LYS A 244 27.52 -23.12 19.02
C LYS A 244 26.63 -22.17 18.24
N ALA A 245 25.54 -21.72 18.84
CA ALA A 245 24.67 -20.69 18.26
C ALA A 245 25.39 -19.34 18.23
N GLY A 246 25.42 -18.68 17.06
CA GLY A 246 25.90 -17.32 16.89
C GLY A 246 24.79 -16.27 17.04
N GLU A 247 25.15 -15.01 16.81
CA GLU A 247 24.26 -13.86 16.98
C GLU A 247 23.30 -13.64 15.80
N LEU A 248 23.75 -13.97 14.59
CA LEU A 248 23.05 -13.61 13.35
C LEU A 248 22.55 -14.84 12.59
N ASN A 249 21.28 -14.78 12.20
CA ASN A 249 20.64 -15.73 11.30
C ASN A 249 21.07 -15.47 9.84
N PRO A 250 20.99 -16.47 8.94
CA PRO A 250 21.29 -16.31 7.51
C PRO A 250 20.47 -15.20 6.83
N HIS A 251 20.96 -14.68 5.69
CA HIS A 251 20.32 -13.63 4.89
C HIS A 251 19.89 -12.40 5.72
N LYS A 252 20.81 -11.83 6.51
CA LYS A 252 20.55 -10.67 7.39
C LYS A 252 19.40 -10.90 8.38
N GLY A 253 19.18 -12.16 8.75
CA GLY A 253 18.16 -12.60 9.68
C GLY A 253 16.77 -12.80 9.08
N ALA A 254 16.61 -12.72 7.76
CA ALA A 254 15.33 -12.93 7.10
C ALA A 254 14.82 -14.38 7.18
N ILE A 255 15.73 -15.36 7.27
CA ILE A 255 15.37 -16.79 7.30
C ILE A 255 15.73 -17.39 8.66
N ASN A 256 14.71 -17.67 9.49
CA ASN A 256 14.84 -18.36 10.77
C ASN A 256 13.50 -18.94 11.25
N PHE A 257 13.56 -19.80 12.28
CA PHE A 257 12.39 -20.41 12.92
C PHE A 257 12.28 -20.01 14.40
N ASP A 258 12.86 -18.88 14.79
CA ASP A 258 12.90 -18.45 16.20
C ASP A 258 11.55 -17.87 16.66
N ASN A 259 10.74 -17.41 15.70
CA ASN A 259 9.40 -16.89 15.95
C ASN A 259 8.46 -17.36 14.83
N ILE A 260 7.17 -17.44 15.14
CA ILE A 260 6.13 -17.90 14.20
C ILE A 260 6.07 -17.03 12.94
N GLY A 261 6.29 -15.71 13.07
CA GLY A 261 6.31 -14.80 11.92
C GLY A 261 7.46 -15.06 10.95
N TYR A 262 8.67 -15.31 11.47
CA TYR A 262 9.82 -15.65 10.62
C TYR A 262 9.68 -17.05 10.03
N ALA A 263 9.09 -18.00 10.77
CA ALA A 263 8.77 -19.32 10.26
C ALA A 263 7.82 -19.24 9.06
N TRP A 264 6.80 -18.36 9.09
CA TRP A 264 5.92 -18.15 7.93
C TRP A 264 6.66 -17.58 6.73
N ILE A 265 7.59 -16.63 6.93
CA ILE A 265 8.41 -16.08 5.83
C ILE A 265 9.30 -17.17 5.24
N ALA A 266 9.95 -17.99 6.08
CA ALA A 266 10.80 -19.09 5.63
C ALA A 266 10.01 -20.16 4.86
N ILE A 267 8.84 -20.56 5.37
CA ILE A 267 7.95 -21.52 4.71
C ILE A 267 7.41 -20.94 3.39
N PHE A 268 7.06 -19.66 3.37
CA PHE A 268 6.62 -19.01 2.13
C PHE A 268 7.74 -18.97 1.10
N GLN A 269 8.97 -18.64 1.49
CA GLN A 269 10.12 -18.56 0.56
C GLN A 269 10.48 -19.94 -0.01
N VAL A 270 10.60 -20.97 0.83
CA VAL A 270 11.02 -22.33 0.44
C VAL A 270 9.87 -23.14 -0.16
N GLY A 271 8.67 -22.99 0.39
CA GLY A 271 7.45 -23.66 -0.06
C GLY A 271 6.69 -22.91 -1.15
N SER A 272 7.17 -21.74 -1.59
CA SER A 272 6.54 -20.86 -2.58
C SER A 272 6.07 -21.62 -3.80
N PHE A 273 6.89 -22.51 -4.37
CA PHE A 273 6.49 -23.28 -5.55
C PHE A 273 5.22 -24.12 -5.30
N PHE A 274 5.18 -24.92 -4.24
CA PHE A 274 4.02 -25.77 -3.94
C PHE A 274 2.82 -24.97 -3.43
N MET A 275 3.06 -23.95 -2.61
CA MET A 275 2.01 -23.12 -2.02
C MET A 275 1.36 -22.19 -3.04
N ILE A 276 2.13 -21.59 -3.95
CA ILE A 276 1.60 -20.79 -5.06
C ILE A 276 0.81 -21.68 -6.00
N ASN A 277 1.34 -22.87 -6.35
CA ASN A 277 0.61 -23.79 -7.21
C ASN A 277 -0.70 -24.27 -6.56
N LEU A 278 -0.70 -24.59 -5.27
CA LEU A 278 -1.92 -24.97 -4.54
C LEU A 278 -2.91 -23.81 -4.47
N CYS A 279 -2.45 -22.60 -4.16
CA CYS A 279 -3.29 -21.41 -4.14
C CYS A 279 -3.88 -21.09 -5.51
N LEU A 280 -3.10 -21.19 -6.59
CA LEU A 280 -3.57 -21.01 -7.96
C LEU A 280 -4.60 -22.06 -8.35
N VAL A 281 -4.40 -23.33 -7.97
CA VAL A 281 -5.39 -24.39 -8.22
C VAL A 281 -6.69 -24.09 -7.47
N VAL A 282 -6.63 -23.67 -6.21
CA VAL A 282 -7.85 -23.37 -5.45
C VAL A 282 -8.54 -22.11 -5.98
N ILE A 283 -7.81 -21.05 -6.32
CA ILE A 283 -8.37 -19.84 -6.94
C ILE A 283 -8.99 -20.18 -8.30
N ALA A 284 -8.29 -20.96 -9.14
CA ALA A 284 -8.78 -21.33 -10.46
C ALA A 284 -10.04 -22.21 -10.38
N THR A 285 -10.08 -23.17 -9.46
CA THR A 285 -11.26 -24.01 -9.23
C THR A 285 -12.44 -23.19 -8.70
N GLN A 286 -12.23 -22.33 -7.70
CA GLN A 286 -13.28 -21.47 -7.16
C GLN A 286 -13.78 -20.43 -8.18
N PHE A 287 -12.88 -19.82 -8.94
CA PHE A 287 -13.25 -18.89 -10.00
C PHE A 287 -14.01 -19.62 -11.12
N SER A 288 -13.60 -20.84 -11.47
CA SER A 288 -14.30 -21.70 -12.43
C SER A 288 -15.70 -22.06 -11.94
N GLU A 289 -15.85 -22.49 -10.67
CA GLU A 289 -17.15 -22.80 -10.06
C GLU A 289 -18.04 -21.56 -9.97
N THR A 290 -17.49 -20.42 -9.57
CA THR A 290 -18.21 -19.14 -9.48
C THR A 290 -18.71 -18.73 -10.86
N LYS A 291 -17.83 -18.76 -11.87
CA LYS A 291 -18.18 -18.45 -13.26
C LYS A 291 -19.22 -19.41 -13.82
N GLN A 292 -19.13 -20.71 -13.51
CA GLN A 292 -20.15 -21.69 -13.92
C GLN A 292 -21.51 -21.37 -13.29
N ARG A 293 -21.54 -21.06 -11.99
CA ARG A 293 -22.77 -20.70 -11.27
C ARG A 293 -23.41 -19.43 -11.84
N GLU A 294 -22.61 -18.39 -12.11
CA GLU A 294 -23.12 -17.14 -12.71
C GLU A 294 -23.58 -17.33 -14.15
N ASN A 295 -22.86 -18.12 -14.97
CA ASN A 295 -23.29 -18.43 -16.33
C ASN A 295 -24.61 -19.21 -16.35
N GLN A 296 -24.81 -20.15 -15.42
CA GLN A 296 -26.08 -20.87 -15.27
C GLN A 296 -27.22 -19.91 -14.92
N LEU A 297 -27.02 -19.04 -13.93
CA LEU A 297 -28.01 -18.01 -13.56
C LEU A 297 -28.32 -17.05 -14.72
N MET A 298 -27.32 -16.63 -15.49
CA MET A 298 -27.51 -15.78 -16.67
C MET A 298 -28.32 -16.51 -17.75
N GLN A 299 -28.07 -17.81 -17.97
CA GLN A 299 -28.85 -18.62 -18.91
C GLN A 299 -30.30 -18.79 -18.46
N GLU A 300 -30.54 -19.02 -17.16
CA GLU A 300 -31.89 -19.06 -16.59
C GLU A 300 -32.61 -17.73 -16.73
N GLN A 301 -31.92 -16.60 -16.49
CA GLN A 301 -32.48 -15.27 -16.72
C GLN A 301 -32.83 -15.09 -18.21
N ARG A 302 -31.94 -15.42 -19.14
CA ARG A 302 -32.21 -15.35 -20.58
C ARG A 302 -33.38 -16.24 -21.00
N ALA A 303 -33.49 -17.45 -20.44
CA ALA A 303 -34.62 -18.33 -20.69
C ALA A 303 -35.93 -17.73 -20.16
N ARG A 304 -35.92 -17.10 -18.97
CA ARG A 304 -37.08 -16.37 -18.45
C ARG A 304 -37.45 -15.15 -19.29
N TYR A 305 -36.47 -14.41 -19.82
CA TYR A 305 -36.74 -13.29 -20.73
C TYR A 305 -37.41 -13.77 -22.02
N LEU A 306 -36.90 -14.85 -22.63
CA LEU A 306 -37.50 -15.45 -23.82
C LEU A 306 -38.91 -16.01 -23.57
N SER A 307 -39.16 -16.59 -22.39
CA SER A 307 -40.50 -17.04 -22.01
C SER A 307 -41.45 -15.87 -21.70
N ASN A 308 -40.93 -14.78 -21.11
CA ASN A 308 -41.73 -13.58 -20.80
C ASN A 308 -41.99 -12.70 -22.02
N ASP A 309 -41.15 -12.74 -23.07
CA ASP A 309 -41.38 -12.03 -24.34
C ASP A 309 -42.68 -12.49 -25.03
N SER A 310 -43.10 -13.73 -24.75
CA SER A 310 -44.41 -14.25 -25.18
C SER A 310 -45.59 -13.58 -24.46
N THR A 311 -45.33 -12.83 -23.37
CA THR A 311 -46.33 -12.15 -22.53
C THR A 311 -46.15 -10.61 -22.48
N LEU A 312 -45.00 -10.09 -22.92
CA LEU A 312 -44.57 -8.69 -22.76
C LEU A 312 -44.79 -7.77 -23.97
N ALA A 313 -45.48 -8.22 -25.03
CA ALA A 313 -46.00 -7.31 -26.06
C ALA A 313 -47.12 -6.36 -25.54
N SER A 314 -47.39 -6.33 -24.23
CA SER A 314 -48.51 -5.59 -23.62
C SER A 314 -48.13 -4.55 -22.56
N PHE A 315 -46.84 -4.36 -22.23
CA PHE A 315 -46.43 -3.27 -21.33
C PHE A 315 -45.47 -2.29 -22.01
N SER A 316 -46.12 -1.24 -22.54
CA SER A 316 -45.62 0.11 -22.81
C SER A 316 -44.27 0.51 -22.19
N GLU A 317 -43.48 1.18 -23.03
CA GLU A 317 -42.25 1.94 -22.78
C GLU A 317 -42.15 2.66 -21.40
N PRO A 318 -40.98 2.71 -20.75
CA PRO A 318 -40.79 3.48 -19.53
C PRO A 318 -40.48 4.96 -19.85
N GLY A 319 -41.53 5.77 -20.04
CA GLY A 319 -41.46 7.24 -20.12
C GLY A 319 -41.45 7.97 -18.77
N SER A 320 -41.29 7.29 -17.63
CA SER A 320 -41.56 7.88 -16.30
C SER A 320 -40.34 8.49 -15.59
N CYS A 321 -39.12 8.00 -15.80
CA CYS A 321 -37.96 8.39 -14.98
C CYS A 321 -37.35 9.74 -15.41
N TYR A 322 -37.31 10.03 -16.72
CA TYR A 322 -36.81 11.30 -17.25
C TYR A 322 -37.72 12.49 -16.88
N GLU A 323 -39.03 12.26 -16.85
CA GLU A 323 -40.05 13.22 -16.40
C GLU A 323 -39.79 13.69 -14.96
N GLU A 324 -39.52 12.76 -14.05
CA GLU A 324 -39.23 13.05 -12.64
C GLU A 324 -37.86 13.71 -12.45
N LEU A 325 -36.86 13.32 -13.25
CA LEU A 325 -35.55 13.96 -13.27
C LEU A 325 -35.63 15.43 -13.72
N LEU A 326 -36.41 15.73 -14.76
CA LEU A 326 -36.62 17.08 -15.27
C LEU A 326 -37.38 17.95 -14.27
N LYS A 327 -38.41 17.40 -13.59
CA LYS A 327 -39.11 18.08 -12.50
C LYS A 327 -38.15 18.41 -11.35
N TYR A 328 -37.28 17.49 -10.95
CA TYR A 328 -36.29 17.72 -9.90
C TYR A 328 -35.26 18.81 -10.27
N ILE A 329 -34.72 18.78 -11.50
CA ILE A 329 -33.78 19.79 -12.01
C ILE A 329 -34.44 21.17 -12.04
N SER A 330 -35.70 21.26 -12.51
CA SER A 330 -36.45 22.52 -12.52
C SER A 330 -36.66 23.10 -11.12
N HIS A 331 -36.88 22.22 -10.12
CA HIS A 331 -37.09 22.59 -8.74
C HIS A 331 -35.79 23.09 -8.09
N LEU A 332 -34.67 22.43 -8.39
CA LEU A 332 -33.34 22.83 -7.95
C LEU A 332 -32.94 24.19 -8.55
N TYR A 333 -33.18 24.40 -9.84
CA TYR A 333 -32.93 25.68 -10.51
C TYR A 333 -33.74 26.83 -9.89
N ARG A 334 -35.03 26.62 -9.60
CA ARG A 334 -35.87 27.61 -8.91
C ARG A 334 -35.36 27.91 -7.50
N LYS A 335 -34.88 26.90 -6.76
CA LYS A 335 -34.35 27.06 -5.40
C LYS A 335 -33.04 27.85 -5.38
N VAL A 336 -32.16 27.61 -6.35
CA VAL A 336 -30.90 28.36 -6.54
C VAL A 336 -31.19 29.79 -6.97
N LYS A 337 -32.04 30.02 -7.98
CA LYS A 337 -32.44 31.35 -8.46
C LYS A 337 -33.01 32.23 -7.32
N ARG A 338 -33.85 31.66 -6.44
CA ARG A 338 -34.40 32.38 -5.27
C ARG A 338 -33.37 32.70 -4.18
N ARG A 339 -32.31 31.90 -4.02
CA ARG A 339 -31.23 32.20 -3.07
C ARG A 339 -30.29 33.26 -3.62
N VAL A 340 -29.91 33.16 -4.89
CA VAL A 340 -29.06 34.14 -5.57
C VAL A 340 -29.74 35.49 -5.68
N SER A 341 -31.04 35.52 -6.04
CA SER A 341 -31.82 36.77 -6.11
C SER A 341 -31.96 37.47 -4.75
N ARG A 342 -32.12 36.72 -3.64
CA ARG A 342 -32.15 37.28 -2.28
C ARG A 342 -30.80 37.84 -1.84
N LEU A 343 -29.70 37.17 -2.18
CA LEU A 343 -28.36 37.68 -1.91
C LEU A 343 -28.05 38.93 -2.75
N TYR A 344 -28.42 38.91 -4.04
CA TYR A 344 -28.23 40.04 -4.94
C TYR A 344 -29.04 41.27 -4.51
N SER A 345 -30.31 41.10 -4.16
CA SER A 345 -31.17 42.20 -3.66
C SER A 345 -30.72 42.70 -2.28
N SER A 346 -30.29 41.81 -1.37
CA SER A 346 -29.71 42.22 -0.08
C SER A 346 -28.40 43.01 -0.27
N TRP A 347 -27.58 42.64 -1.26
CA TRP A 347 -26.34 43.34 -1.58
C TRP A 347 -26.61 44.69 -2.25
N GLN A 348 -27.58 44.76 -3.16
CA GLN A 348 -28.02 45.99 -3.82
C GLN A 348 -28.64 47.00 -2.82
N ASN A 349 -29.42 46.53 -1.85
CA ASN A 349 -29.97 47.39 -0.78
C ASN A 349 -28.88 47.90 0.17
N LYS A 350 -27.84 47.09 0.45
CA LYS A 350 -26.67 47.54 1.22
C LYS A 350 -25.83 48.57 0.45
N ARG A 351 -25.72 48.44 -0.88
CA ARG A 351 -25.09 49.47 -1.74
C ARG A 351 -25.92 50.76 -1.80
N ARG A 352 -27.24 50.68 -2.00
CA ARG A 352 -28.11 51.88 -2.03
C ARG A 352 -28.09 52.66 -0.72
N LYS A 353 -28.05 51.99 0.45
CA LYS A 353 -27.94 52.65 1.76
C LYS A 353 -26.59 53.33 2.02
N LYS A 354 -25.51 52.94 1.32
CA LYS A 354 -24.20 53.59 1.42
C LYS A 354 -24.05 54.82 0.52
N VAL A 355 -24.94 55.02 -0.47
CA VAL A 355 -24.82 56.09 -1.47
C VAL A 355 -25.66 57.33 -1.14
N ASN A 356 -26.55 57.29 -0.13
CA ASN A 356 -27.33 58.48 0.24
C ASN A 356 -27.52 58.64 1.76
N PRO A 357 -26.62 59.35 2.46
CA PRO A 357 -26.80 59.74 3.85
C PRO A 357 -27.21 61.23 3.90
N ASN A 358 -28.35 61.60 3.33
CA ASN A 358 -29.16 62.75 3.79
C ASN A 358 -30.42 62.93 2.93
N GLY A 359 -31.57 62.89 3.58
CA GLY A 359 -32.88 63.14 2.97
C GLY A 359 -33.94 63.10 4.05
N ASN A 360 -33.81 64.02 5.01
CA ASN A 360 -34.75 64.22 6.10
C ASN A 360 -36.12 64.67 5.55
N GLY A 361 -37.18 64.25 6.23
CA GLY A 361 -38.56 64.31 5.75
C GLY A 361 -39.25 65.68 5.79
N GLY A 362 -40.52 65.64 5.41
CA GLY A 362 -41.46 66.75 5.28
C GLY A 362 -41.91 66.87 3.82
N GLY A 363 -43.18 66.81 3.44
CA GLY A 363 -44.46 67.02 4.11
C GLY A 363 -45.37 67.73 3.10
N GLY A 364 -46.67 67.42 3.10
CA GLY A 364 -47.70 68.24 2.42
C GLY A 364 -48.02 67.84 0.98
N GLY A 365 -49.26 67.39 0.78
CA GLY A 365 -49.82 67.02 -0.53
C GLY A 365 -50.44 68.18 -1.29
N VAL A 366 -50.76 67.91 -2.57
CA VAL A 366 -51.89 68.37 -3.43
C VAL A 366 -51.76 67.46 -4.68
N GLY A 367 -52.68 66.57 -5.02
CA GLY A 367 -53.93 66.85 -5.76
C GLY A 367 -53.69 66.96 -7.28
N ALA A 368 -53.92 65.89 -8.06
CA ALA A 368 -54.37 65.95 -9.46
C ALA A 368 -54.69 64.56 -10.03
N ALA A 369 -55.73 64.54 -10.85
CA ALA A 369 -56.52 63.42 -11.36
C ALA A 369 -55.88 62.56 -12.48
N ALA A 370 -56.60 61.44 -12.74
CA ALA A 370 -56.79 60.76 -14.03
C ALA A 370 -55.64 59.82 -14.48
N VAL A 371 -55.81 58.62 -15.07
CA VAL A 371 -56.90 57.91 -15.74
C VAL A 371 -56.63 56.39 -15.57
N GLY A 372 -57.69 55.57 -15.54
CA GLY A 372 -57.55 54.11 -15.58
C GLY A 372 -56.99 53.57 -16.90
N VAL A 373 -56.62 52.29 -16.89
CA VAL A 373 -57.07 51.26 -17.85
C VAL A 373 -56.55 49.91 -17.34
N ALA A 374 -57.47 48.96 -17.28
CA ALA A 374 -57.24 47.55 -17.00
C ALA A 374 -57.02 46.77 -18.32
N ALA A 375 -56.16 45.76 -18.27
CA ALA A 375 -56.12 44.53 -19.10
C ALA A 375 -54.90 43.73 -18.58
N VAL A 376 -54.94 42.50 -18.06
CA VAL A 376 -55.57 41.23 -18.49
C VAL A 376 -55.24 40.87 -19.93
N ALA A 377 -54.12 40.16 -20.11
CA ALA A 377 -53.96 38.97 -20.93
C ALA A 377 -52.72 38.21 -20.45
#